data_AF-A0AAE9EUQ9-F1
#
_entry.id   AF-A0AAE9EUQ9-F1
#
_cell.length_a   1.000
_cell.length_b   1.000
_cell.length_c   1.000
_cell.angle_alpha   90.00
_cell.angle_beta   90.00
_cell.angle_gamma   90.00
#
_symmetry.space_group_name_H-M   'P 1'
#
loop_
_entity.id
_entity.type
_entity.pdbx_description
1 polymer ?
#
loop_
_entity_poly.entity_id
_entity_poly.type
_entity_poly.pdbx_seq_one_letter_code
_entity_poly.pdbx_strand_id
1 'polypeptide(L)'
;MYGFYTERDPKYGPGIWWDFQCCFNRLSLAGLVSQKVFCVHGGLSRTHNGLEMDLLWADPTNWGDGWFQSYRGISYLFGKRVVDEACKRLNISLIIRSHMVVPDGFEVMTGRILITVFSVANYAGTANNAAAVLCVNEKLEVTYQKLTALHPLFQVSTLPLTANLDSTIALSDLKQVKRFVEF
;
A
#
# COMPACT_ATOMS: atom_id res chain seq x y z
N MET A 1 2.55 -5.36 -18.03
CA MET A 1 2.00 -4.89 -16.73
C MET A 1 2.67 -3.56 -16.41
N TYR A 2 1.94 -2.63 -15.78
CA TYR A 2 2.07 -1.16 -15.89
C TYR A 2 1.45 -0.63 -17.19
N GLY A 3 0.26 -0.04 -17.09
CA GLY A 3 -0.54 0.38 -18.25
C GLY A 3 -1.34 1.66 -18.04
N PHE A 4 -1.09 2.41 -16.95
CA PHE A 4 -1.87 3.60 -16.64
C PHE A 4 -1.78 4.66 -17.74
N TYR A 5 -0.59 4.90 -18.30
CA TYR A 5 -0.38 5.78 -19.44
C TYR A 5 -1.20 5.32 -20.67
N THR A 6 -1.00 4.07 -21.07
CA THR A 6 -1.65 3.47 -22.25
C THR A 6 -3.17 3.39 -22.12
N GLU A 7 -3.69 3.30 -20.89
CA GLU A 7 -5.12 3.28 -20.65
C GLU A 7 -5.75 4.67 -20.76
N ARG A 8 -5.04 5.71 -20.28
CA ARG A 8 -5.62 7.05 -20.09
C ARG A 8 -5.50 7.92 -21.32
N ASP A 9 -4.33 7.90 -21.97
CA ASP A 9 -4.02 8.77 -23.11
C ASP A 9 -5.08 8.67 -24.24
N PRO A 10 -5.52 7.47 -24.67
CA PRO A 10 -6.54 7.34 -25.71
C PRO A 10 -7.96 7.69 -25.26
N LYS A 11 -8.25 7.63 -23.95
CA LYS A 11 -9.61 7.79 -23.41
C LYS A 11 -9.95 9.24 -23.07
N TYR A 12 -8.96 10.01 -22.59
CA TYR A 12 -9.20 11.36 -22.02
C TYR A 12 -8.31 12.44 -22.67
N GLY A 13 -7.42 12.08 -23.58
CA GLY A 13 -6.57 12.99 -24.33
C GLY A 13 -5.18 13.25 -23.71
N PRO A 14 -4.28 13.89 -24.48
CA PRO A 14 -2.83 13.90 -24.23
C PRO A 14 -2.34 14.74 -23.03
N GLY A 15 -3.24 15.45 -22.33
CA GLY A 15 -2.91 16.25 -21.15
C GLY A 15 -3.08 15.51 -19.82
N ILE A 16 -4.03 14.57 -19.76
CA ILE A 16 -4.50 13.99 -18.50
C ILE A 16 -3.39 13.26 -17.73
N TRP A 17 -2.46 12.64 -18.46
CA TRP A 17 -1.34 11.93 -17.86
C TRP A 17 -0.49 12.88 -17.03
N TRP A 18 -0.17 14.06 -17.56
CA TRP A 18 0.64 15.05 -16.89
C TRP A 18 -0.04 15.64 -15.66
N ASP A 19 -1.36 15.79 -15.70
CA ASP A 19 -2.15 16.19 -14.54
C ASP A 19 -2.07 15.14 -13.43
N PHE A 20 -2.19 13.84 -13.77
CA PHE A 20 -1.98 12.76 -12.82
C PHE A 20 -0.55 12.73 -12.28
N GLN A 21 0.48 12.94 -13.11
CA GLN A 21 1.86 13.02 -12.64
C GLN A 21 2.04 14.18 -11.66
N CYS A 22 1.40 15.33 -11.89
CA CYS A 22 1.40 16.44 -10.96
C CYS A 22 0.76 16.06 -9.62
N CYS A 23 -0.33 15.29 -9.63
CA CYS A 23 -0.95 14.78 -8.42
C CYS A 23 -0.05 13.76 -7.70
N PHE A 24 0.53 12.79 -8.42
CA PHE A 24 1.39 11.76 -7.83
C PHE A 24 2.65 12.35 -7.19
N ASN A 25 3.26 13.37 -7.82
CA ASN A 25 4.42 14.07 -7.27
C ASN A 25 4.13 14.86 -5.99
N ARG A 26 2.85 14.97 -5.58
CA ARG A 26 2.41 15.67 -4.37
C ARG A 26 1.85 14.72 -3.31
N LEU A 27 1.85 13.42 -3.55
CA LEU A 27 1.41 12.44 -2.57
C LEU A 27 2.38 12.38 -1.39
N SER A 28 1.83 12.25 -0.18
CA SER A 28 2.62 11.96 1.02
C SER A 28 3.29 10.60 0.88
N LEU A 29 4.58 10.52 1.24
CA LEU A 29 5.36 9.28 1.16
C LEU A 29 5.10 8.31 2.33
N ALA A 30 4.70 8.84 3.48
CA ALA A 30 4.44 8.07 4.68
C ALA A 30 3.37 8.74 5.55
N GLY A 31 2.74 7.95 6.42
CA GLY A 31 1.81 8.40 7.45
C GLY A 31 2.22 7.89 8.82
N LEU A 32 1.90 8.64 9.87
CA LEU A 32 2.16 8.24 11.25
C LEU A 32 0.85 8.26 12.04
N VAL A 33 0.37 7.09 12.44
CA VAL A 33 -0.89 6.95 13.20
C VAL A 33 -0.57 6.86 14.68
N SER A 34 -1.20 7.74 15.47
CA SER A 34 -1.05 7.82 16.93
C SER A 34 0.41 7.87 17.42
N GLN A 35 1.30 8.47 16.62
CA GLN A 35 2.75 8.55 16.89
C GLN A 35 3.45 7.19 17.09
N LYS A 36 2.79 6.08 16.76
CA LYS A 36 3.26 4.72 17.07
C LYS A 36 3.22 3.76 15.90
N VAL A 37 2.39 4.01 14.89
CA VAL A 37 2.30 3.15 13.70
C VAL A 37 2.79 3.93 12.50
N PHE A 38 3.94 3.52 11.96
CA PHE A 38 4.52 4.08 10.76
C PHE A 38 3.98 3.35 9.52
N CYS A 39 3.29 4.08 8.65
CA CYS A 39 2.72 3.57 7.42
C CYS A 39 3.52 4.07 6.22
N VAL A 40 3.95 3.17 5.35
CA VAL A 40 4.76 3.50 4.17
C VAL A 40 4.44 2.56 3.01
N HIS A 41 4.71 2.94 1.75
CA HIS A 41 4.52 2.00 0.64
C HIS A 41 5.51 0.84 0.72
N GLY A 42 6.81 1.05 0.49
CA GLY A 42 7.84 0.01 0.50
C GLY A 42 8.36 -0.31 1.90
N GLY A 43 9.26 0.51 2.44
CA GLY A 43 9.88 0.18 3.72
C GLY A 43 10.78 1.24 4.31
N LEU A 44 11.84 0.78 4.98
CA LEU A 44 12.80 1.63 5.69
C LEU A 44 13.91 2.09 4.75
N SER A 45 14.53 3.21 5.08
CA SER A 45 15.67 3.75 4.34
C SER A 45 16.99 3.61 5.10
N ARG A 46 18.05 3.28 4.36
CA ARG A 46 19.40 3.12 4.91
C ARG A 46 20.10 4.46 5.11
N THR A 47 19.85 5.43 4.23
CA THR A 47 20.53 6.74 4.25
C THR A 47 19.58 7.87 3.84
N HIS A 48 19.94 9.12 4.12
CA HIS A 48 19.13 10.27 3.65
C HIS A 48 19.16 10.45 2.12
N ASN A 49 20.21 9.96 1.46
CA ASN A 49 20.31 10.01 0.00
C ASN A 49 19.48 8.87 -0.59
N GLY A 50 18.46 9.22 -1.38
CA GLY A 50 17.52 8.23 -1.93
C GLY A 50 16.42 7.81 -0.95
N LEU A 51 16.11 8.67 0.04
CA LEU A 51 15.04 8.42 1.01
C LEU A 51 13.71 8.10 0.30
N GLU A 52 13.28 8.89 -0.69
CA GLU A 52 12.00 8.64 -1.35
C GLU A 52 11.99 7.30 -2.09
N MET A 53 13.13 6.93 -2.69
CA MET A 53 13.30 5.65 -3.37
C MET A 53 13.14 4.49 -2.39
N ASP A 54 13.82 4.53 -1.25
CA ASP A 54 13.76 3.47 -0.24
C ASP A 54 12.37 3.36 0.40
N LEU A 55 11.73 4.49 0.72
CA LEU A 55 10.37 4.49 1.26
C LEU A 55 9.37 3.86 0.28
N LEU A 56 9.63 3.88 -1.02
CA LEU A 56 8.74 3.29 -2.03
C LEU A 56 9.14 1.87 -2.47
N TRP A 57 10.42 1.48 -2.36
CA TRP A 57 10.94 0.26 -3.00
C TRP A 57 11.68 -0.71 -2.07
N ALA A 58 11.99 -0.33 -0.83
CA ALA A 58 12.67 -1.25 0.08
C ALA A 58 11.74 -2.39 0.54
N ASP A 59 12.29 -3.59 0.70
CA ASP A 59 11.53 -4.79 1.09
C ASP A 59 12.06 -5.43 2.38
N PRO A 60 11.20 -5.93 3.27
CA PRO A 60 11.65 -6.75 4.38
C PRO A 60 12.17 -8.11 3.89
N THR A 61 13.12 -8.72 4.61
CA THR A 61 13.64 -10.07 4.32
C THR A 61 13.84 -10.91 5.58
N ASN A 62 13.69 -12.22 5.43
CA ASN A 62 13.98 -13.22 6.46
C ASN A 62 15.37 -13.87 6.29
N TRP A 63 16.14 -13.50 5.26
CA TRP A 63 17.43 -14.13 4.96
C TRP A 63 18.53 -13.76 5.96
N GLY A 64 18.44 -12.59 6.58
CA GLY A 64 19.34 -12.14 7.62
C GLY A 64 18.76 -10.93 8.35
N ASP A 65 19.54 -10.30 9.21
CA ASP A 65 19.04 -9.25 10.12
C ASP A 65 19.41 -7.82 9.68
N GLY A 66 20.35 -7.66 8.74
CA GLY A 66 20.88 -6.38 8.27
C GLY A 66 20.28 -5.84 6.97
N TRP A 67 21.05 -5.02 6.25
CA TRP A 67 20.71 -4.50 4.92
C TRP A 67 21.32 -5.36 3.82
N PHE A 68 20.58 -5.59 2.74
CA PHE A 68 21.03 -6.37 1.58
C PHE A 68 20.65 -5.67 0.28
N GLN A 69 21.32 -6.00 -0.82
CA GLN A 69 20.92 -5.51 -2.14
C GLN A 69 19.57 -6.11 -2.53
N SER A 70 18.65 -5.29 -3.03
CA SER A 70 17.37 -5.79 -3.53
C SER A 70 17.55 -6.58 -4.82
N TYR A 71 16.90 -7.75 -4.88
CA TYR A 71 16.80 -8.54 -6.11
C TYR A 71 15.94 -7.85 -7.18
N ARG A 72 15.22 -6.77 -6.85
CA ARG A 72 14.50 -5.92 -7.81
C ARG A 72 15.42 -5.02 -8.62
N GLY A 73 16.70 -4.93 -8.24
CA GLY A 73 17.66 -4.00 -8.86
C GLY A 73 17.50 -2.54 -8.44
N ILE A 74 16.59 -2.24 -7.51
CA ILE A 74 16.34 -0.90 -6.95
C ILE A 74 16.18 -1.00 -5.43
N SER A 75 16.73 -0.03 -4.70
CA SER A 75 16.73 0.02 -3.23
C SER A 75 17.35 -1.24 -2.58
N TYR A 76 16.93 -1.56 -1.35
CA TYR A 76 17.53 -2.54 -0.46
C TYR A 76 16.48 -3.49 0.13
N LEU A 77 16.95 -4.65 0.59
CA LEU A 77 16.22 -5.48 1.54
C LEU A 77 16.66 -5.14 2.97
N PHE A 78 15.77 -5.26 3.94
CA PHE A 78 16.07 -5.04 5.35
C PHE A 78 15.55 -6.16 6.26
N GLY A 79 16.41 -6.62 7.16
CA GLY A 79 16.12 -7.67 8.11
C GLY A 79 15.59 -7.20 9.45
N LYS A 80 15.36 -8.15 10.36
CA LYS A 80 14.76 -7.89 11.69
C LYS A 80 15.51 -6.84 12.50
N ARG A 81 16.85 -6.86 12.53
CA ARG A 81 17.63 -5.92 13.34
C ARG A 81 17.46 -4.49 12.86
N VAL A 82 17.39 -4.27 11.54
CA VAL A 82 17.08 -2.94 10.96
C VAL A 82 15.71 -2.45 11.42
N VAL A 83 14.70 -3.32 11.43
CA VAL A 83 13.35 -3.00 11.91
C VAL A 83 13.36 -2.64 13.40
N ASP A 84 14.01 -3.45 14.23
CA ASP A 84 14.12 -3.20 15.67
C ASP A 84 14.81 -1.87 15.98
N GLU A 85 15.93 -1.58 15.31
CA GLU A 85 16.70 -0.34 15.46
C GLU A 85 15.89 0.88 15.01
N ALA A 86 15.17 0.77 13.88
CA ALA A 86 14.30 1.84 13.39
C ALA A 86 13.15 2.12 14.36
N CYS A 87 12.48 1.08 14.86
CA CYS A 87 11.38 1.22 15.83
C CYS A 87 11.85 1.93 17.11
N LYS A 88 13.00 1.53 17.65
CA LYS A 88 13.62 2.18 18.82
C LYS A 88 13.96 3.64 18.54
N ARG A 89 14.67 3.92 17.44
CA ARG A 89 15.14 5.26 17.09
C ARG A 89 14.01 6.24 16.83
N LEU A 90 12.95 5.78 16.16
CA LEU A 90 11.79 6.61 15.81
C LEU A 90 10.69 6.60 16.89
N ASN A 91 10.88 5.84 17.98
CA ASN A 91 9.90 5.64 19.05
C ASN A 91 8.52 5.14 18.56
N ILE A 92 8.54 4.29 17.52
CA ILE A 92 7.35 3.64 16.95
C ILE A 92 7.26 2.18 17.42
N SER A 93 6.06 1.62 17.38
CA SER A 93 5.76 0.26 17.84
C SER A 93 5.41 -0.71 16.71
N LEU A 94 5.03 -0.18 15.54
CA LEU A 94 4.58 -0.98 14.41
C LEU A 94 4.91 -0.27 13.09
N ILE A 95 5.33 -1.05 12.10
CA ILE A 95 5.44 -0.62 10.70
C ILE A 95 4.37 -1.37 9.90
N ILE A 96 3.54 -0.63 9.16
CA ILE A 96 2.58 -1.19 8.19
C ILE A 96 3.01 -0.76 6.79
N ARG A 97 3.18 -1.72 5.89
CA ARG A 97 3.64 -1.46 4.51
C ARG A 97 2.88 -2.23 3.44
N SER A 98 2.93 -1.77 2.20
CA SER A 98 2.48 -2.50 1.00
C SER A 98 3.64 -2.73 0.03
N HIS A 99 3.46 -2.99 -1.28
CA HIS A 99 4.53 -3.26 -2.29
C HIS A 99 4.71 -4.74 -2.66
N MET A 100 4.65 -5.67 -1.70
CA MET A 100 4.72 -7.12 -1.97
C MET A 100 3.37 -7.82 -1.91
N VAL A 101 3.13 -8.71 -2.87
CA VAL A 101 2.00 -9.66 -2.86
C VAL A 101 2.27 -10.73 -1.81
N VAL A 102 1.29 -11.01 -0.97
CA VAL A 102 1.36 -12.05 0.06
C VAL A 102 0.11 -12.94 0.01
N PRO A 103 0.22 -14.25 0.29
CA PRO A 103 -0.85 -15.22 0.02
C PRO A 103 -2.21 -14.85 0.63
N ASP A 104 -2.22 -14.39 1.88
CA ASP A 104 -3.45 -14.08 2.61
C ASP A 104 -3.89 -12.61 2.50
N GLY A 105 -3.20 -11.82 1.67
CA GLY A 105 -3.42 -10.37 1.57
C GLY A 105 -2.81 -9.58 2.74
N PHE A 106 -2.34 -10.25 3.79
CA PHE A 106 -1.46 -9.67 4.80
C PHE A 106 -0.43 -10.69 5.29
N GLU A 107 0.68 -10.21 5.82
CA GLU A 107 1.73 -11.02 6.41
C GLU A 107 2.36 -10.28 7.58
N VAL A 108 2.55 -10.98 8.70
CA VAL A 108 3.15 -10.43 9.91
C VAL A 108 4.58 -10.94 10.04
N MET A 109 5.55 -10.03 10.11
CA MET A 109 6.97 -10.35 10.13
C MET A 109 7.65 -9.83 11.40
N THR A 110 8.92 -10.21 11.60
CA THR A 110 9.83 -9.60 12.59
C THR A 110 9.37 -9.65 14.05
N GLY A 111 8.55 -10.64 14.44
CA GLY A 111 8.00 -10.70 15.80
C GLY A 111 6.80 -9.76 16.01
N ARG A 112 6.00 -9.54 14.95
CA ARG A 112 4.74 -8.76 14.95
C ARG A 112 4.88 -7.24 14.97
N ILE A 113 6.07 -6.71 14.69
CA ILE A 113 6.33 -5.27 14.61
C ILE A 113 6.40 -4.74 13.17
N LEU A 114 6.25 -5.61 12.17
CA LEU A 114 6.11 -5.25 10.76
C LEU A 114 4.97 -6.05 10.15
N ILE A 115 4.05 -5.36 9.48
CA ILE A 115 2.94 -5.98 8.75
C ILE A 115 2.97 -5.54 7.30
N THR A 116 3.02 -6.51 6.42
CA THR A 116 2.76 -6.35 4.99
C THR A 116 1.26 -6.47 4.75
N VAL A 117 0.64 -5.52 4.04
CA VAL A 117 -0.75 -5.60 3.54
C VAL A 117 -0.79 -5.42 2.03
N PHE A 118 -1.66 -6.19 1.38
CA PHE A 118 -1.90 -6.19 -0.05
C PHE A 118 -3.39 -6.36 -0.33
N SER A 119 -4.00 -5.40 -1.02
CA SER A 119 -5.46 -5.29 -1.13
C SER A 119 -6.03 -5.65 -2.49
N VAL A 120 -5.26 -6.34 -3.34
CA VAL A 120 -5.73 -6.85 -4.64
C VAL A 120 -5.74 -8.38 -4.61
N ALA A 121 -6.91 -8.99 -4.77
CA ALA A 121 -7.06 -10.44 -4.83
C ALA A 121 -6.71 -10.96 -6.23
N ASN A 122 -6.11 -12.16 -6.29
CA ASN A 122 -5.60 -12.78 -7.51
C ASN A 122 -4.81 -11.78 -8.38
N TYR A 123 -3.77 -11.18 -7.79
CA TYR A 123 -2.95 -10.18 -8.46
C TYR A 123 -2.45 -10.69 -9.81
N ALA A 124 -2.50 -9.81 -10.81
CA ALA A 124 -2.15 -10.13 -12.19
C ALA A 124 -2.96 -11.28 -12.84
N GLY A 125 -4.02 -11.76 -12.19
CA GLY A 125 -4.78 -12.94 -12.62
C GLY A 125 -4.07 -14.27 -12.36
N THR A 126 -2.88 -14.27 -11.75
CA THR A 126 -2.00 -15.44 -11.64
C THR A 126 -1.50 -15.73 -10.24
N ALA A 127 -1.52 -14.75 -9.33
CA ALA A 127 -0.94 -14.89 -8.00
C ALA A 127 -1.78 -15.73 -7.03
N ASN A 128 -3.09 -15.91 -7.30
CA ASN A 128 -4.03 -16.64 -6.44
C ASN A 128 -4.03 -16.20 -4.96
N ASN A 129 -3.61 -14.96 -4.69
CA ASN A 129 -3.58 -14.41 -3.35
C ASN A 129 -4.94 -13.84 -2.96
N ALA A 130 -5.22 -13.75 -1.66
CA ALA A 130 -6.30 -12.93 -1.14
C ALA A 130 -5.89 -11.45 -1.07
N ALA A 131 -6.89 -10.58 -0.95
CA ALA A 131 -6.73 -9.20 -0.53
C ALA A 131 -7.01 -9.07 0.97
N ALA A 132 -6.39 -8.09 1.63
CA ALA A 132 -6.76 -7.70 2.97
C ALA A 132 -6.86 -6.18 3.14
N VAL A 133 -7.65 -5.77 4.13
CA VAL A 133 -7.69 -4.41 4.69
C VAL A 133 -7.42 -4.53 6.18
N LEU A 134 -6.48 -3.74 6.70
CA LEU A 134 -6.19 -3.68 8.12
C LEU A 134 -7.04 -2.60 8.78
N CYS A 135 -7.56 -2.91 9.97
CA CYS A 135 -8.29 -1.97 10.81
C CYS A 135 -7.50 -1.76 12.11
N VAL A 136 -7.17 -0.51 12.44
CA VAL A 136 -6.48 -0.15 13.67
C VAL A 136 -7.46 0.60 14.56
N ASN A 137 -7.67 0.13 15.79
CA ASN A 137 -8.58 0.78 16.73
C ASN A 137 -7.86 1.80 17.64
N GLU A 138 -8.62 2.45 18.53
CA GLU A 138 -8.09 3.47 19.47
C GLU A 138 -7.04 2.92 20.45
N LYS A 139 -7.04 1.61 20.71
CA LYS A 139 -6.05 0.92 21.53
C LYS A 139 -4.82 0.46 20.73
N LEU A 140 -4.74 0.82 19.45
CA LEU A 140 -3.74 0.38 18.48
C LEU A 140 -3.72 -1.14 18.24
N GLU A 141 -4.83 -1.81 18.52
CA GLU A 141 -5.01 -3.21 18.16
C GLU A 141 -5.31 -3.30 16.65
N VAL A 142 -4.66 -4.24 15.97
CA VAL A 142 -4.80 -4.45 14.53
C VAL A 142 -5.67 -5.66 14.27
N THR A 143 -6.77 -5.47 13.55
CA THR A 143 -7.60 -6.53 12.97
C THR A 143 -7.55 -6.47 11.45
N TYR A 144 -8.10 -7.46 10.75
CA TYR A 144 -8.11 -7.50 9.30
C TYR A 144 -9.43 -8.01 8.73
N GLN A 145 -9.79 -7.50 7.55
CA GLN A 145 -10.84 -8.04 6.70
C GLN A 145 -10.19 -8.66 5.46
N LYS A 146 -10.51 -9.92 5.17
CA LYS A 146 -9.93 -10.69 4.05
C LYS A 146 -10.95 -10.84 2.93
N LEU A 147 -10.53 -10.62 1.68
CA LEU A 147 -11.32 -10.89 0.49
C LEU A 147 -10.58 -11.89 -0.40
N THR A 148 -11.22 -13.01 -0.71
CA THR A 148 -10.69 -13.98 -1.68
C THR A 148 -11.24 -13.68 -3.06
N ALA A 149 -10.46 -13.94 -4.11
CA ALA A 149 -10.99 -13.90 -5.46
C ALA A 149 -12.16 -14.89 -5.57
N LEU A 150 -13.31 -14.42 -6.05
CA LEU A 150 -14.38 -15.34 -6.44
C LEU A 150 -13.82 -16.22 -7.57
N HIS A 151 -13.99 -17.54 -7.47
CA HIS A 151 -13.71 -18.45 -8.58
C HIS A 151 -14.35 -17.91 -9.87
N PRO A 152 -13.74 -18.12 -11.05
CA PRO A 152 -14.20 -17.56 -12.31
C PRO A 152 -15.49 -18.27 -12.76
N LEU A 153 -16.62 -17.87 -12.19
CA LEU A 153 -17.94 -18.09 -12.74
C LEU A 153 -18.70 -16.80 -12.61
N PHE A 154 -18.29 -15.78 -13.36
CA PHE A 154 -19.15 -14.76 -13.98
C PHE A 154 -18.23 -13.90 -14.84
N GLN A 155 -18.21 -14.17 -16.16
CA GLN A 155 -17.79 -13.14 -17.11
C GLN A 155 -18.77 -11.99 -16.98
N VAL A 156 -18.41 -10.98 -16.19
CA VAL A 156 -19.11 -9.69 -16.27
C VAL A 156 -18.69 -9.07 -17.59
N SER A 157 -19.66 -8.91 -18.49
CA SER A 157 -19.53 -8.21 -19.75
C SER A 157 -18.74 -6.91 -19.56
N THR A 158 -17.70 -6.71 -20.37
CA THR A 158 -16.88 -5.49 -20.39
C THR A 158 -17.57 -4.31 -21.09
N LEU A 159 -18.90 -4.32 -21.19
CA LEU A 159 -19.64 -3.09 -21.45
C LEU A 159 -19.28 -2.09 -20.34
N PRO A 160 -18.81 -0.87 -20.68
CA PRO A 160 -18.53 0.12 -19.67
C PRO A 160 -19.82 0.34 -18.88
N LEU A 161 -19.81 -0.06 -17.61
CA LEU A 161 -20.71 0.51 -16.63
C LEU A 161 -20.34 2.00 -16.60
N THR A 162 -20.98 2.80 -17.43
CA THR A 162 -21.34 4.15 -17.03
C THR A 162 -22.20 3.93 -15.80
N ALA A 163 -21.55 3.83 -14.64
CA ALA A 163 -22.23 3.87 -13.37
C ALA A 163 -23.03 5.16 -13.45
N ASN A 164 -24.36 5.03 -13.54
CA ASN A 164 -25.27 6.14 -13.39
C ASN A 164 -25.17 6.50 -11.91
N LEU A 165 -24.04 7.12 -11.56
CA LEU A 165 -23.70 7.56 -10.21
C LEU A 165 -24.61 8.73 -9.98
N ASP A 166 -25.78 8.45 -9.41
CA ASP A 166 -26.58 9.48 -8.79
C ASP A 166 -25.69 10.20 -7.79
N SER A 167 -25.35 11.44 -8.13
CA SER A 167 -24.47 12.30 -7.33
C SER A 167 -24.99 12.50 -5.88
N THR A 168 -26.27 12.24 -5.63
CA THR A 168 -26.83 12.28 -4.27
C THR A 168 -26.38 11.14 -3.38
N ILE A 169 -26.04 9.97 -3.93
CA ILE A 169 -25.51 8.81 -3.20
C ILE A 169 -24.05 9.07 -2.77
N ALA A 170 -23.24 9.66 -3.64
CA ALA A 170 -21.88 10.07 -3.27
C ALA A 170 -21.88 11.14 -2.15
N LEU A 171 -22.90 12.00 -2.12
CA LEU A 171 -23.10 12.99 -1.06
C LEU A 171 -23.53 12.38 0.28
N SER A 172 -24.23 11.24 0.31
CA SER A 172 -24.54 10.54 1.57
C SER A 172 -23.31 9.87 2.18
N ASP A 173 -22.44 9.30 1.34
CA ASP A 173 -21.21 8.65 1.80
C ASP A 173 -20.19 9.68 2.31
N LEU A 174 -20.12 10.86 1.68
CA LEU A 174 -19.34 12.00 2.16
C LEU A 174 -19.75 12.49 3.56
N LYS A 175 -21.01 12.26 3.98
CA LYS A 175 -21.47 12.61 5.34
C LYS A 175 -21.05 11.58 6.39
N GLN A 176 -20.73 10.34 5.99
CA GLN A 176 -20.24 9.30 6.90
C GLN A 176 -18.71 9.32 7.05
N VAL A 177 -18.01 9.84 6.06
CA VAL A 177 -16.55 10.07 6.14
C VAL A 177 -16.30 11.34 6.95
N LYS A 178 -15.95 11.19 8.24
CA LYS A 178 -15.46 12.32 9.04
C LYS A 178 -14.20 12.89 8.36
N ARG A 179 -14.20 14.20 8.06
CA ARG A 179 -13.02 14.92 7.60
C ARG A 179 -11.87 14.70 8.59
N PHE A 180 -10.71 14.36 8.06
CA PHE A 180 -9.47 14.46 8.81
C PHE A 180 -9.18 15.95 9.03
N VAL A 181 -9.49 16.41 10.24
CA VAL A 181 -9.02 17.66 10.87
C VAL A 181 -9.47 18.96 10.16
N GLU A 182 -10.36 19.71 10.80
CA GLU A 182 -10.49 21.15 10.56
C GLU A 182 -9.45 21.85 11.45
N PHE A 183 -8.64 22.72 10.86
CA PHE A 183 -7.67 23.58 11.56
C PHE A 183 -8.38 24.72 12.27
#